data_AF-A0A6J0C5F6-F1
#
_entry.id   AF-A0A6J0C5F6-F1
#
_cell.length_a   1.000
_cell.length_b   1.000
_cell.length_c   1.000
_cell.angle_alpha   90.00
_cell.angle_beta   90.00
_cell.angle_gamma   90.00
#
_symmetry.space_group_name_H-M   'P 1'
#
loop_
_entity.id
_entity.type
_entity.pdbx_description
1 polymer ?
#
loop_
_entity_poly.entity_id
_entity_poly.type
_entity_poly.pdbx_seq_one_letter_code
_entity_poly.pdbx_strand_id
1 'polypeptide(L)'
;MKFVLIAFLLAMIAFASTSGEGLPNCLCTREFAPVCANDGVTYGNKCEFNCAKSRLQGRSADDFKIARGGDCNGPEIPQFLEEF
;
A
#
# COMPACT_ATOMS: atom_id res chain seq x y z
N MET A 1 -4.48 39.41 27.07
CA MET A 1 -3.09 39.05 26.67
C MET A 1 -2.71 37.62 27.07
N LYS A 2 -2.88 37.19 28.33
CA LYS A 2 -2.67 35.79 28.76
C LYS A 2 -3.57 34.77 28.03
N PHE A 3 -4.86 35.08 27.87
CA PHE A 3 -5.82 34.21 27.16
C PHE A 3 -5.47 33.97 25.69
N VAL A 4 -4.84 34.95 25.05
CA VAL A 4 -4.40 34.84 23.65
C VAL A 4 -3.22 33.87 23.54
N LEU A 5 -2.26 33.95 24.47
CA LEU A 5 -1.12 33.02 24.52
C LEU A 5 -1.56 31.58 24.82
N ILE A 6 -2.55 31.40 25.69
CA ILE A 6 -3.13 30.09 26.01
C ILE A 6 -3.82 29.50 24.76
N ALA A 7 -4.57 30.32 24.01
CA ALA A 7 -5.22 29.88 22.78
C ALA A 7 -4.21 29.44 21.69
N PHE A 8 -3.10 30.18 21.52
CA PHE A 8 -2.04 29.80 20.57
C PHE A 8 -1.33 28.50 20.96
N LEU A 9 -1.05 28.29 22.25
CA LEU A 9 -0.43 27.05 22.74
C LEU A 9 -1.35 25.84 22.52
N LEU A 10 -2.65 25.98 22.75
CA LEU A 10 -3.63 24.92 22.49
C LEU A 10 -3.77 24.60 21.01
N ALA A 11 -3.71 25.62 20.13
CA ALA A 11 -3.75 25.44 18.68
C ALA A 11 -2.51 24.70 18.13
N MET A 12 -1.33 24.94 18.71
CA MET A 12 -0.09 24.24 18.34
C MET A 12 -0.09 22.76 18.74
N ILE A 13 -0.76 22.41 19.84
CA ILE A 13 -0.90 21.01 20.29
C ILE A 13 -1.87 20.23 19.38
N ALA A 14 -2.82 20.90 18.72
CA ALA A 14 -3.82 20.29 17.86
C ALA A 14 -3.34 20.01 16.41
N PHE A 15 -2.17 20.51 16.00
CA PHE A 15 -1.65 20.31 14.63
C PHE A 15 -0.81 19.03 14.47
N ALA A 16 -0.47 18.36 15.57
CA ALA A 16 0.18 17.05 15.55
C ALA A 16 -0.88 15.94 15.53
N SER A 17 -1.05 15.33 14.35
CA SER A 17 -1.66 14.00 14.14
C SER A 17 -3.17 13.99 13.84
N THR A 18 -3.50 13.89 12.55
CA THR A 18 -4.54 12.96 12.08
C THR A 18 -4.26 12.60 10.61
N SER A 19 -3.28 11.73 10.39
CA SER A 19 -3.31 10.88 9.18
C SER A 19 -3.97 9.57 9.59
N GLY A 20 -5.28 9.63 9.81
CA GLY A 20 -6.11 8.44 9.94
C GLY A 20 -6.42 7.92 8.55
N GLU A 21 -5.45 7.22 7.94
CA GLU A 21 -5.65 6.57 6.64
C GLU A 21 -6.55 5.37 6.90
N GLY A 22 -7.86 5.56 6.70
CA GLY A 22 -8.83 4.49 6.82
C GLY A 22 -8.40 3.34 5.93
N LEU A 23 -8.13 2.18 6.55
CA LEU A 23 -7.71 0.97 5.86
C LEU A 23 -8.69 0.69 4.71
N PRO A 24 -8.22 0.58 3.45
CA PRO A 24 -9.11 0.32 2.34
C PRO A 24 -9.81 -1.02 2.56
N ASN A 25 -11.13 -1.02 2.43
CA ASN A 25 -11.90 -2.25 2.43
C ASN A 25 -11.39 -3.12 1.28
N CYS A 26 -10.76 -4.25 1.61
CA CYS A 26 -10.17 -5.18 0.67
C CYS A 26 -11.23 -6.02 -0.06
N LEU A 27 -12.08 -5.38 -0.85
CA LEU A 27 -13.03 -6.04 -1.73
C LEU A 27 -12.34 -6.31 -3.07
N CYS A 28 -11.83 -7.53 -3.21
CA CYS A 28 -11.23 -8.01 -4.44
C CYS A 28 -12.11 -9.08 -5.06
N THR A 29 -12.21 -9.04 -6.37
CA THR A 29 -12.75 -10.12 -7.19
C THR A 29 -11.81 -11.32 -7.16
N ARG A 30 -12.32 -12.50 -7.51
CA ARG A 30 -11.58 -13.78 -7.44
C ARG A 30 -10.94 -14.17 -8.76
N GLU A 31 -10.73 -13.24 -9.70
CA GLU A 31 -9.88 -13.53 -10.85
C GLU A 31 -8.46 -13.83 -10.40
N PHE A 32 -7.88 -14.84 -11.04
CA PHE A 32 -6.51 -15.22 -10.84
C PHE A 32 -5.66 -14.57 -11.94
N ALA A 33 -4.96 -13.51 -11.57
CA ALA A 33 -4.05 -12.73 -12.40
C ALA A 33 -2.78 -12.44 -11.57
N PRO A 34 -1.95 -13.47 -11.32
CA PRO A 34 -0.97 -13.44 -10.25
C PRO A 34 0.10 -12.37 -10.47
N VAL A 35 0.59 -11.82 -9.36
CA VAL A 35 1.70 -10.87 -9.34
C VAL A 35 2.70 -11.27 -8.26
N CYS A 36 3.99 -11.13 -8.58
CA CYS A 36 5.07 -11.36 -7.63
C CYS A 36 5.51 -10.03 -7.04
N ALA A 37 5.48 -9.92 -5.71
CA ALA A 37 5.98 -8.77 -4.98
C ALA A 37 7.49 -8.86 -4.71
N ASN A 38 8.11 -7.75 -4.33
CA ASN A 38 9.54 -7.67 -4.04
C ASN A 38 9.98 -8.40 -2.76
N ASP A 39 9.04 -8.88 -1.96
CA ASP A 39 9.25 -9.77 -0.82
C ASP A 39 9.24 -11.26 -1.21
N GLY A 40 9.04 -11.58 -2.50
CA GLY A 40 8.95 -12.95 -3.01
C GLY A 40 7.59 -13.61 -2.77
N VAL A 41 6.58 -12.85 -2.32
CA VAL A 41 5.22 -13.36 -2.14
C VAL A 41 4.42 -13.17 -3.43
N THR A 42 3.69 -14.23 -3.79
CA THR A 42 2.73 -14.19 -4.90
C THR A 42 1.35 -13.79 -4.40
N TYR A 43 0.74 -12.80 -5.03
CA TYR A 43 -0.63 -12.37 -4.78
C TYR A 43 -1.52 -12.83 -5.93
N GLY A 44 -2.74 -13.30 -5.63
CA GLY A 44 -3.64 -13.88 -6.63
C GLY A 44 -4.07 -12.88 -7.69
N ASN A 45 -4.09 -11.60 -7.35
CA ASN A 45 -4.21 -10.49 -8.28
C ASN A 45 -3.66 -9.18 -7.71
N LYS A 46 -3.63 -8.13 -8.56
CA LYS A 46 -3.18 -6.78 -8.18
C LYS A 46 -4.03 -6.15 -7.07
N CYS A 47 -5.32 -6.48 -6.98
CA CYS A 47 -6.17 -5.99 -5.90
C CYS A 47 -5.73 -6.57 -4.56
N GLU A 48 -5.48 -7.87 -4.49
CA GLU A 48 -4.99 -8.53 -3.28
C GLU A 48 -3.62 -8.00 -2.84
N PHE A 49 -2.71 -7.73 -3.79
CA PHE A 49 -1.44 -7.07 -3.51
C PHE A 49 -1.63 -5.70 -2.86
N ASN A 50 -2.50 -4.85 -3.44
CA ASN A 50 -2.78 -3.51 -2.91
C ASN A 50 -3.47 -3.58 -1.53
N CYS A 51 -4.34 -4.55 -1.32
CA CYS A 51 -4.92 -4.83 -0.02
C CYS A 51 -3.84 -5.13 1.02
N ALA A 52 -2.90 -6.04 0.70
CA ALA A 52 -1.81 -6.36 1.60
C ALA A 52 -0.92 -5.14 1.86
N LYS A 53 -0.58 -4.38 0.80
CA LYS A 53 0.18 -3.12 0.89
C LYS A 53 -0.47 -2.12 1.85
N SER A 54 -1.79 -1.99 1.81
CA SER A 54 -2.52 -1.04 2.65
C SER A 54 -2.45 -1.35 4.15
N ARG A 55 -2.12 -2.60 4.52
CA ARG A 55 -1.94 -3.03 5.91
C ARG A 55 -0.54 -2.74 6.44
N LEU A 56 0.39 -2.34 5.57
CA LEU A 56 1.73 -1.93 5.94
C LEU A 56 1.72 -0.50 6.49
N GLN A 57 2.58 -0.21 7.47
CA GLN A 57 2.71 1.12 8.06
C GLN A 57 4.04 1.76 7.66
N GLY A 58 4.02 3.08 7.40
CA GLY A 58 5.23 3.89 7.19
C GLY A 58 6.10 3.42 6.02
N ARG A 59 7.44 3.49 6.20
CA ARG A 59 8.44 3.20 5.15
C ARG A 59 8.33 1.81 4.53
N SER A 60 7.72 0.85 5.22
CA SER A 60 7.47 -0.49 4.67
C SER A 60 6.47 -0.47 3.52
N ALA A 61 5.51 0.46 3.51
CA ALA A 61 4.58 0.63 2.40
C ALA A 61 5.25 1.26 1.17
N ASP A 62 6.25 2.13 1.39
CA ASP A 62 6.94 2.86 0.32
C ASP A 62 7.76 1.92 -0.58
N ASP A 63 8.50 0.97 0.03
CA ASP A 63 9.33 0.03 -0.72
C ASP A 63 8.56 -1.20 -1.22
N PHE A 64 7.36 -1.47 -0.71
CA PHE A 64 6.57 -2.63 -1.12
C PHE A 64 5.95 -2.43 -2.51
N LYS A 65 6.46 -3.18 -3.49
CA LYS A 65 6.13 -3.03 -4.92
C LYS A 65 6.04 -4.39 -5.63
N ILE A 66 5.31 -4.41 -6.73
CA ILE A 66 5.28 -5.56 -7.64
C ILE A 66 6.64 -5.64 -8.32
N ALA A 67 7.31 -6.79 -8.21
CA ALA A 67 8.57 -7.08 -8.87
C ALA A 67 8.35 -7.52 -10.32
N ARG A 68 7.33 -8.37 -10.56
CA ARG A 68 6.99 -8.87 -11.91
C ARG A 68 5.53 -9.35 -11.99
N GLY A 69 5.01 -9.41 -13.22
CA GLY A 69 3.78 -10.14 -13.54
C GLY A 69 3.99 -11.65 -13.43
N GLY A 70 2.93 -12.35 -13.05
CA GLY A 70 2.93 -13.79 -12.79
C GLY A 70 3.33 -14.17 -11.37
N ASP A 71 3.31 -15.47 -11.08
CA ASP A 71 3.75 -16.02 -9.79
C ASP A 71 5.27 -15.91 -9.62
N CYS A 72 5.74 -15.78 -8.38
CA CYS A 72 7.18 -15.68 -8.07
C CYS A 72 7.98 -16.93 -8.47
N ASN A 73 7.33 -18.09 -8.50
CA ASN A 73 7.93 -19.36 -8.92
C ASN A 73 7.64 -19.70 -10.39
N GLY A 74 6.94 -18.80 -11.10
CA GLY A 74 6.62 -18.99 -12.50
C GLY A 74 7.81 -18.75 -13.43
N PRO A 75 7.81 -19.33 -14.63
CA PRO A 75 8.84 -19.05 -15.63
C PRO A 75 8.90 -17.54 -15.89
N GLU A 76 10.10 -16.98 -16.05
CA GLU A 76 10.26 -15.58 -16.48
C GLU A 76 9.64 -15.43 -17.86
N ILE A 77 8.47 -14.79 -17.92
CA ILE A 77 7.82 -14.49 -19.20
C ILE A 77 8.60 -13.32 -19.80
N PRO A 78 9.20 -13.47 -21.00
CA PRO A 78 9.80 -12.34 -21.68
C PRO A 78 8.72 -11.28 -21.90
N GLN A 79 9.04 -10.00 -21.69
CA GLN A 79 8.13 -8.84 -21.79
C GLN A 79 7.32 -8.76 -23.10
N PHE A 80 7.63 -9.60 -24.10
CA PHE A 80 7.01 -9.67 -25.41
C PHE A 80 5.69 -10.46 -25.46
N LEU A 81 5.28 -11.15 -24.37
CA LEU A 81 4.00 -11.88 -24.30
C LEU A 81 2.91 -11.12 -23.50
N GLU A 82 3.21 -9.93 -22.97
CA GLU A 82 2.21 -9.08 -22.29
C GLU A 82 1.54 -8.04 -23.24
N GLU A 83 1.89 -8.05 -24.54
CA GLU A 83 1.33 -7.12 -25.55
C GLU A 83 0.34 -7.76 -26.54
N PHE A 84 -0.21 -8.94 -26.26
CA PHE A 84 -1.36 -9.49 -26.98
C PHE A 84 -2.59 -9.64 -26.08
#